data_AF-A0A2H6EN27-F1
#
_entry.id   AF-A0A2H6EN27-F1
#
_cell.length_a   1.000
_cell.length_b   1.000
_cell.length_c   1.000
_cell.angle_alpha   90.00
_cell.angle_beta   90.00
_cell.angle_gamma   90.00
#
_symmetry.space_group_name_H-M   'P 1'
#
loop_
_entity.id
_entity.type
_entity.pdbx_description
1 polymer ?
#
loop_
_entity_poly.entity_id
_entity_poly.type
_entity_poly.pdbx_seq_one_letter_code
_entity_poly.pdbx_strand_id
1 'polypeptide(L)'
;MQNSISIVQIIQAMLAPGLMISGCGLLLLGINNKYSLIVNRIRLLNQEKRRLAAKSGIKDLGYDEEVRLESIVMQMQKLLYRVRLVRDIVISYSIAVAFFVLASIFIGVEFLAKDVNMQSLALVFFVLGVFLVLVGILLAAFETKKGYDIVKIEVKAEE
;
A
#
# COMPACT_ATOMS: atom_id res chain seq x y z
N MET A 1 -33.87 -29.03 17.78
CA MET A 1 -32.95 -28.44 18.77
C MET A 1 -32.61 -27.04 18.32
N GLN A 2 -33.18 -26.04 19.00
CA GLN A 2 -32.94 -24.64 18.72
C GLN A 2 -31.59 -24.26 19.36
N ASN A 3 -30.51 -24.29 18.59
CA ASN A 3 -29.22 -23.76 19.04
C ASN A 3 -29.38 -22.24 19.14
N SER A 4 -29.74 -21.75 20.32
CA SER A 4 -29.60 -20.34 20.67
C SER A 4 -28.10 -20.02 20.65
N ILE A 5 -27.62 -19.43 19.56
CA ILE A 5 -26.24 -18.95 19.48
C ILE A 5 -26.03 -17.94 20.61
N SER A 6 -25.05 -18.20 21.48
CA SER A 6 -24.73 -17.32 22.61
C SER A 6 -24.05 -16.04 22.12
N ILE A 7 -24.23 -14.93 22.83
CA ILE A 7 -23.52 -13.66 22.58
C ILE A 7 -22.00 -13.89 22.47
N VAL A 8 -21.46 -14.82 23.28
CA VAL A 8 -20.05 -15.21 23.25
C VAL A 8 -19.62 -15.77 21.91
N GLN A 9 -20.44 -16.61 21.27
CA GLN A 9 -20.11 -17.24 19.99
C GLN A 9 -20.07 -16.22 18.84
N ILE A 10 -20.90 -15.17 18.92
CA ILE A 10 -20.92 -14.09 17.92
C ILE A 10 -19.66 -13.26 18.04
N ILE A 11 -19.31 -12.86 19.27
CA ILE A 11 -18.06 -12.13 19.53
C ILE A 11 -16.89 -12.96 19.00
N GLN A 12 -16.84 -14.26 19.29
CA GLN A 12 -15.83 -15.18 18.76
C GLN A 12 -15.81 -15.24 17.22
N ALA A 13 -16.97 -15.27 16.56
CA ALA A 13 -17.05 -15.26 15.10
C ALA A 13 -16.52 -13.93 14.51
N MET A 14 -16.79 -12.80 15.17
CA MET A 14 -16.29 -11.48 14.78
C MET A 14 -14.80 -11.25 15.05
N LEU A 15 -14.17 -12.08 15.92
CA LEU A 15 -12.74 -11.95 16.23
C LEU A 15 -11.87 -12.18 14.99
N ALA A 16 -12.20 -13.15 14.12
CA ALA A 16 -11.36 -13.46 12.97
C ALA A 16 -11.24 -12.28 11.98
N PRO A 17 -12.34 -11.68 11.48
CA PRO A 17 -12.25 -10.44 10.70
C PRO A 17 -11.56 -9.30 11.47
N GLY A 18 -11.83 -9.15 12.77
CA GLY A 18 -11.19 -8.14 13.61
C GLY A 18 -9.66 -8.23 13.65
N LEU A 19 -9.13 -9.44 13.85
CA LEU A 19 -7.69 -9.72 13.84
C LEU A 19 -7.07 -9.46 12.46
N MET A 20 -7.78 -9.80 11.39
CA MET A 20 -7.31 -9.53 10.03
C MET A 20 -7.23 -8.02 9.74
N ILE A 21 -8.19 -7.23 10.24
CA ILE A 21 -8.15 -5.76 10.16
C ILE A 21 -6.92 -5.22 10.90
N SER A 22 -6.65 -5.71 12.12
CA SER A 22 -5.46 -5.30 12.89
C SER A 22 -4.15 -5.65 12.16
N GLY A 23 -4.05 -6.86 11.59
CA GLY A 23 -2.90 -7.28 10.80
C GLY A 23 -2.69 -6.40 9.56
N CYS A 24 -3.76 -6.10 8.83
CA CYS A 24 -3.71 -5.17 7.69
C CYS A 24 -3.32 -3.76 8.11
N GLY A 25 -3.73 -3.31 9.30
CA GLY A 25 -3.33 -2.02 9.87
C GLY A 25 -1.81 -1.89 10.02
N LEU A 26 -1.14 -2.95 10.49
CA LEU A 26 0.33 -2.97 10.58
C LEU A 26 1.00 -2.95 9.20
N LEU A 27 0.48 -3.71 8.24
CA LEU A 27 0.98 -3.71 6.87
C LEU A 27 0.81 -2.34 6.20
N LEU A 28 -0.38 -1.74 6.34
CA LEU A 28 -0.68 -0.40 5.83
C LEU A 28 0.22 0.65 6.45
N LEU A 29 0.50 0.59 7.75
CA LEU A 29 1.43 1.50 8.41
C LEU A 29 2.83 1.43 7.76
N GLY A 30 3.35 0.22 7.57
CA GLY A 30 4.65 0.02 6.92
C GLY A 30 4.71 0.59 5.49
N ILE A 31 3.67 0.32 4.69
CA ILE A 31 3.61 0.77 3.30
C ILE A 31 3.33 2.29 3.18
N ASN A 32 2.50 2.87 4.05
CA ASN A 32 2.26 4.33 4.08
C ASN A 32 3.52 5.11 4.50
N ASN A 33 4.32 4.55 5.40
CA ASN A 33 5.63 5.12 5.73
C ASN A 33 6.56 5.12 4.51
N LYS A 34 6.67 3.98 3.79
CA LYS A 34 7.42 3.90 2.53
C LYS A 34 6.90 4.89 1.48
N TYR A 35 5.58 5.02 1.34
CA TYR A 35 4.94 5.95 0.41
C TYR A 35 5.36 7.39 0.70
N SER A 36 5.26 7.80 1.96
CA SER A 36 5.61 9.14 2.42
C SER A 36 7.09 9.46 2.16
N LEU A 37 7.99 8.51 2.40
CA LEU A 37 9.42 8.65 2.13
C LEU A 37 9.71 8.86 0.64
N ILE A 38 9.10 8.05 -0.24
CA ILE A 38 9.29 8.16 -1.69
C ILE A 38 8.76 9.51 -2.20
N VAL A 39 7.55 9.90 -1.78
CA VAL A 39 6.96 11.20 -2.16
C VAL A 39 7.83 12.36 -1.69
N ASN A 40 8.37 12.30 -0.48
CA ASN A 40 9.28 13.32 0.03
C ASN A 40 10.56 13.42 -0.82
N ARG A 41 11.16 12.27 -1.18
CA ARG A 41 12.34 12.25 -2.06
C ARG A 41 12.04 12.85 -3.44
N ILE A 42 10.88 12.55 -4.03
CA ILE A 42 10.44 13.17 -5.29
C ILE A 42 10.31 14.69 -5.14
N ARG A 43 9.72 15.18 -4.05
CA ARG A 43 9.57 16.62 -3.79
C ARG A 43 10.93 17.32 -3.71
N LEU A 44 11.89 16.75 -2.99
CA LEU A 44 13.24 17.28 -2.86
C LEU A 44 13.97 17.34 -4.23
N LEU A 45 13.95 16.26 -4.99
CA LEU A 45 14.56 16.22 -6.32
C LEU A 45 13.90 17.20 -7.29
N ASN A 46 12.58 17.37 -7.21
CA ASN A 46 11.86 18.33 -8.04
C ASN A 46 12.20 19.79 -7.66
N GLN A 47 12.41 20.08 -6.38
CA GLN A 47 12.91 21.39 -5.93
C GLN A 47 14.32 21.65 -6.45
N GLU A 48 15.21 20.66 -6.38
CA GLU A 48 16.57 20.74 -6.92
C GLU A 48 16.55 20.99 -8.44
N LYS A 49 15.73 20.23 -9.19
CA LYS A 49 15.52 20.44 -10.63
C LYS A 49 15.08 21.88 -10.94
N ARG A 50 14.11 22.41 -10.20
CA ARG A 50 13.62 23.79 -10.39
C ARG A 50 14.73 24.82 -10.13
N ARG A 51 15.59 24.58 -9.14
CA ARG A 51 16.74 25.45 -8.83
C ARG A 51 17.77 25.45 -9.96
N LEU A 52 18.08 24.29 -10.53
CA LEU A 52 19.00 24.19 -11.67
C LEU A 52 18.41 24.85 -12.93
N ALA A 53 17.13 24.63 -13.22
CA ALA A 53 16.44 25.27 -14.35
C ALA A 53 16.33 26.79 -14.20
N ALA A 54 16.24 27.32 -12.97
CA ALA A 54 16.25 28.76 -12.74
C ALA A 54 17.64 29.38 -12.99
N LYS A 55 18.72 28.63 -12.73
CA LYS A 55 20.09 29.07 -13.03
C LYS A 55 20.38 29.11 -14.53
N SER A 56 19.89 28.13 -15.29
CA SER A 56 20.10 28.05 -16.74
C SER A 56 19.53 29.25 -17.50
N GLY A 57 18.49 29.90 -16.95
CA GLY A 57 17.93 31.14 -17.54
C GLY A 57 18.76 32.40 -17.27
N ILE A 58 19.78 32.33 -16.41
CA ILE A 58 20.64 33.46 -16.01
C ILE A 58 22.10 33.26 -16.48
N LYS A 59 22.56 32.00 -16.60
CA LYS A 59 23.87 31.58 -17.13
C LYS A 59 23.73 30.21 -17.80
N ASP A 60 24.56 29.90 -18.80
CA ASP A 60 24.71 28.53 -19.29
C ASP A 60 25.11 27.60 -18.13
N LEU A 61 24.51 26.41 -18.07
CA LEU A 61 24.83 25.40 -17.06
C LEU A 61 26.26 24.92 -17.26
N GLY A 62 27.00 24.73 -16.17
CA GLY A 62 28.27 24.01 -16.23
C GLY A 62 28.04 22.53 -16.56
N TYR A 63 29.03 21.87 -17.16
CA TYR A 63 28.99 20.43 -17.47
C TYR A 63 28.51 19.57 -16.29
N ASP A 64 29.02 19.81 -15.09
CA ASP A 64 28.62 19.09 -13.88
C ASP A 64 27.14 19.32 -13.49
N GLU A 65 26.60 20.52 -13.74
CA GLU A 65 25.20 20.84 -13.47
C GLU A 65 24.26 20.17 -14.48
N GLU A 66 24.69 20.02 -15.74
CA GLU A 66 23.94 19.27 -16.77
C GLU A 66 23.88 17.78 -16.44
N VAL A 67 25.03 17.15 -16.10
CA VAL A 67 25.09 15.74 -15.67
C VAL A 67 24.22 15.50 -14.43
N ARG A 68 24.24 16.44 -13.48
CA ARG A 68 23.38 16.37 -12.28
C ARG A 68 21.90 16.48 -12.64
N LEU A 69 21.52 17.37 -13.54
CA LEU A 69 20.14 17.52 -13.99
C LEU A 69 19.63 16.24 -14.66
N GLU A 70 20.43 15.62 -15.52
CA GLU A 70 20.10 14.33 -16.15
C GLU A 70 19.90 13.23 -15.11
N SER A 71 20.82 13.14 -14.14
CA SER A 71 20.73 12.20 -13.02
C SER A 71 19.44 12.37 -12.21
N ILE A 72 19.04 13.62 -11.93
CA ILE A 72 17.79 13.93 -11.22
C ILE A 72 16.57 13.47 -12.04
N VAL A 73 16.55 13.71 -13.34
CA VAL A 73 15.45 13.27 -14.21
C VAL A 73 15.33 11.75 -14.21
N MET A 74 16.44 11.03 -14.32
CA MET A 74 16.46 9.57 -14.25
C MET A 74 15.97 9.05 -12.89
N GLN A 75 16.44 9.61 -11.77
CA GLN A 75 16.00 9.22 -10.42
C GLN A 75 14.49 9.48 -10.22
N MET A 76 13.98 10.63 -10.68
CA MET A 76 12.55 10.94 -10.60
C MET A 76 11.68 9.92 -11.35
N GLN A 77 12.08 9.49 -12.55
CA GLN A 77 11.35 8.46 -13.30
C GLN A 77 11.28 7.14 -12.54
N LYS A 78 12.40 6.71 -11.95
CA LYS A 78 12.47 5.49 -11.12
C LYS A 78 11.59 5.59 -9.87
N LEU A 79 11.62 6.74 -9.18
CA LEU A 79 10.80 6.98 -7.99
C LEU A 79 9.29 7.06 -8.31
N LEU A 80 8.91 7.66 -9.46
CA LEU A 80 7.52 7.69 -9.93
C LEU A 80 6.99 6.29 -10.29
N TYR A 81 7.86 5.39 -10.76
CA TYR A 81 7.49 4.00 -10.92
C TYR A 81 7.26 3.32 -9.57
N ARG A 82 8.18 3.50 -8.61
CA ARG A 82 8.05 2.91 -7.26
C ARG A 82 6.82 3.42 -6.51
N VAL A 83 6.52 4.72 -6.57
CA VAL A 83 5.37 5.30 -5.84
C VAL A 83 4.04 4.72 -6.33
N ARG A 84 3.93 4.37 -7.63
CA ARG A 84 2.76 3.68 -8.18
C ARG A 84 2.60 2.28 -7.61
N LEU A 85 3.68 1.50 -7.53
CA LEU A 85 3.64 0.17 -6.90
C LEU A 85 3.21 0.25 -5.44
N VAL A 86 3.79 1.18 -4.67
CA VAL A 86 3.43 1.38 -3.27
C VAL A 86 1.97 1.79 -3.11
N ARG A 87 1.47 2.71 -3.95
CA ARG A 87 0.06 3.09 -3.98
C ARG A 87 -0.86 1.89 -4.24
N ASP A 88 -0.53 1.05 -5.21
CA ASP A 88 -1.37 -0.10 -5.57
C ASP A 88 -1.43 -1.13 -4.42
N ILE A 89 -0.34 -1.28 -3.65
CA ILE A 89 -0.33 -2.08 -2.41
C ILE A 89 -1.27 -1.48 -1.35
N VAL A 90 -1.20 -0.16 -1.12
CA VAL A 90 -2.08 0.54 -0.16
C VAL A 90 -3.53 0.30 -0.54
N ILE A 91 -3.89 0.49 -1.82
CA ILE A 91 -5.25 0.27 -2.32
C ILE A 91 -5.70 -1.17 -2.08
N SER A 92 -4.86 -2.17 -2.40
CA SER A 92 -5.18 -3.59 -2.19
C SER A 92 -5.49 -3.88 -0.70
N TYR A 93 -4.65 -3.40 0.21
CA TYR A 93 -4.88 -3.59 1.65
C TYR A 93 -6.08 -2.81 2.18
N SER A 94 -6.34 -1.60 1.68
CA SER A 94 -7.53 -0.83 2.05
C SER A 94 -8.82 -1.52 1.63
N ILE A 95 -8.87 -2.09 0.42
CA ILE A 95 -10.03 -2.87 -0.04
C ILE A 95 -10.18 -4.15 0.78
N ALA A 96 -9.08 -4.83 1.13
CA ALA A 96 -9.12 -6.00 2.00
C ALA A 96 -9.73 -5.68 3.38
N VAL A 97 -9.31 -4.56 4.00
CA VAL A 97 -9.88 -4.08 5.26
C VAL A 97 -11.38 -3.82 5.12
N ALA A 98 -11.82 -3.17 4.04
CA ALA A 98 -13.23 -2.93 3.78
C ALA A 98 -14.02 -4.25 3.70
N PHE A 99 -13.48 -5.27 3.05
CA PHE A 99 -14.10 -6.60 2.98
C PHE A 99 -14.15 -7.31 4.33
N PHE A 100 -13.13 -7.20 5.18
CA PHE A 100 -13.20 -7.75 6.54
C PHE A 100 -14.22 -7.02 7.43
N VAL A 101 -14.35 -5.70 7.28
CA VAL A 101 -15.40 -4.93 7.96
C VAL A 101 -16.78 -5.39 7.50
N LEU A 102 -17.00 -5.55 6.19
CA LEU A 102 -18.26 -6.06 5.65
C LEU A 102 -18.56 -7.49 6.13
N ALA A 103 -17.57 -8.37 6.14
CA ALA A 103 -17.72 -9.72 6.69
C ALA A 103 -18.16 -9.69 8.17
N SER A 104 -17.54 -8.82 8.98
CA SER A 104 -17.91 -8.64 10.39
C SER A 104 -19.34 -8.11 10.54
N ILE A 105 -19.74 -7.13 9.72
CA ILE A 105 -21.11 -6.59 9.72
C ILE A 105 -22.12 -7.69 9.36
N PHE A 106 -21.86 -8.50 8.33
CA PHE A 106 -22.77 -9.57 7.92
C PHE A 106 -22.93 -10.65 9.00
N ILE A 107 -21.86 -11.02 9.69
CA ILE A 107 -21.92 -11.92 10.87
C ILE A 107 -22.83 -11.31 11.95
N GLY A 108 -22.74 -10.00 12.20
CA GLY A 108 -23.58 -9.32 13.19
C GLY A 108 -25.05 -9.21 12.77
N VAL A 109 -25.31 -8.92 11.49
CA VAL A 109 -26.67 -8.79 10.94
C VAL A 109 -27.42 -10.11 10.99
N GLU A 110 -26.78 -11.23 10.63
CA GLU A 110 -27.38 -12.56 10.70
C GLU A 110 -27.93 -12.88 12.09
N PHE A 111 -27.21 -12.46 13.14
CA PHE A 111 -27.68 -12.66 14.50
C PHE A 111 -28.89 -11.79 14.86
N LEU A 112 -28.89 -10.53 14.43
CA LEU A 112 -29.98 -9.60 14.73
C LEU A 112 -31.25 -9.87 13.91
N ALA A 113 -31.08 -10.31 12.66
CA ALA A 113 -32.15 -10.58 11.72
C ALA A 113 -32.37 -12.10 11.58
N LYS A 114 -33.20 -12.64 12.48
CA LYS A 114 -33.48 -14.09 12.64
C LYS A 114 -33.86 -14.85 11.35
N ASP A 115 -34.38 -14.16 10.34
CA ASP A 115 -34.86 -14.78 9.09
C ASP A 115 -33.93 -14.53 7.88
N VAL A 116 -32.73 -13.95 8.09
CA VAL A 116 -31.83 -13.57 7.01
C VAL A 116 -30.54 -14.37 7.07
N ASN A 117 -30.33 -15.29 6.12
CA ASN A 117 -29.09 -16.04 6.01
C ASN A 117 -27.99 -15.22 5.30
N MET A 118 -27.11 -14.60 6.08
CA MET A 118 -25.96 -13.83 5.59
C MET A 118 -24.62 -14.58 5.70
N GLN A 119 -24.61 -15.85 6.14
CA GLN A 119 -23.38 -16.64 6.35
C GLN A 119 -22.53 -16.72 5.08
N SER A 120 -23.18 -17.06 3.96
CA SER A 120 -22.48 -17.23 2.69
C SER A 120 -21.86 -15.92 2.23
N LEU A 121 -22.55 -14.79 2.45
CA LEU A 121 -22.05 -13.47 2.09
C LEU A 121 -20.86 -13.08 2.96
N ALA A 122 -20.96 -13.26 4.28
CA ALA A 122 -19.86 -13.04 5.20
C ALA A 122 -18.60 -13.83 4.82
N LEU A 123 -18.77 -15.12 4.49
CA LEU A 123 -17.67 -15.99 4.06
C LEU A 123 -17.03 -15.49 2.74
N VAL A 124 -17.83 -15.12 1.75
CA VAL A 124 -17.34 -14.60 0.46
C VAL A 124 -16.51 -13.34 0.67
N PHE A 125 -17.01 -12.36 1.43
CA PHE A 125 -16.25 -11.14 1.73
C PHE A 125 -14.97 -11.44 2.51
N PHE A 126 -15.02 -12.35 3.48
CA PHE A 126 -13.83 -12.76 4.22
C PHE A 126 -12.76 -13.35 3.30
N VAL A 127 -13.12 -14.31 2.45
CA VAL A 127 -12.20 -14.96 1.51
C VAL A 127 -11.63 -13.97 0.49
N LEU A 128 -12.47 -13.07 -0.04
CA LEU A 128 -12.01 -12.00 -0.94
C LEU A 128 -11.02 -11.06 -0.23
N GLY A 129 -11.27 -10.73 1.04
CA GLY A 129 -10.35 -9.95 1.85
C GLY A 129 -8.98 -10.63 1.98
N VAL A 130 -8.95 -11.92 2.34
CA VAL A 130 -7.71 -12.71 2.44
C VAL A 130 -6.97 -12.75 1.10
N PHE A 131 -7.69 -12.94 -0.01
CA PHE A 131 -7.11 -12.94 -1.35
C PHE A 131 -6.46 -11.59 -1.69
N LEU A 132 -7.11 -10.47 -1.39
CA LEU A 132 -6.56 -9.13 -1.59
C LEU A 132 -5.34 -8.85 -0.71
N VAL A 133 -5.28 -9.39 0.50
CA VAL A 133 -4.07 -9.34 1.34
C VAL A 133 -2.93 -10.09 0.64
N LEU A 134 -3.18 -11.29 0.12
CA LEU A 134 -2.16 -12.04 -0.62
C LEU A 134 -1.64 -11.27 -1.83
N VAL A 135 -2.53 -10.68 -2.63
CA VAL A 135 -2.15 -9.82 -3.76
C VAL A 135 -1.28 -8.65 -3.31
N GLY A 136 -1.67 -7.96 -2.23
CA GLY A 136 -0.89 -6.85 -1.66
C GLY A 136 0.50 -7.28 -1.18
N ILE A 137 0.63 -8.46 -0.56
CA ILE A 137 1.91 -9.01 -0.11
C ILE A 137 2.82 -9.32 -1.30
N LEU A 138 2.28 -9.94 -2.36
CA LEU A 138 3.04 -10.22 -3.57
C LEU A 138 3.55 -8.92 -4.22
N LEU A 139 2.68 -7.92 -4.37
CA LEU A 139 3.06 -6.60 -4.86
C LEU A 139 4.14 -5.94 -3.98
N ALA A 140 4.05 -6.07 -2.66
CA ALA A 140 5.06 -5.55 -1.73
C ALA A 140 6.42 -6.26 -1.86
N ALA A 141 6.43 -7.57 -2.12
CA ALA A 141 7.64 -8.32 -2.41
C ALA A 141 8.27 -7.86 -3.73
N PHE A 142 7.45 -7.67 -4.79
CA PHE A 142 7.93 -7.14 -6.07
C PHE A 142 8.47 -5.70 -5.93
N GLU A 143 7.81 -4.84 -5.17
CA GLU A 143 8.29 -3.48 -4.86
C GLU A 143 9.64 -3.51 -4.16
N THR A 144 9.79 -4.38 -3.16
CA THR A 144 11.03 -4.49 -2.39
C THR A 144 12.19 -4.95 -3.28
N LYS A 145 11.97 -5.94 -4.15
CA LYS A 145 12.98 -6.42 -5.11
C LYS A 145 13.39 -5.31 -6.09
N LYS A 146 12.42 -4.63 -6.72
CA LYS A 146 12.72 -3.53 -7.66
C LYS A 146 13.39 -2.34 -6.97
N GLY A 147 13.01 -2.07 -5.72
CA GLY A 147 13.66 -1.05 -4.90
C GLY A 147 15.15 -1.33 -4.69
N TYR A 148 15.50 -2.58 -4.42
CA TYR A 148 16.89 -3.02 -4.29
C TYR A 148 17.66 -2.92 -5.62
N ASP A 149 17.06 -3.37 -6.73
CA ASP A 149 17.69 -3.30 -8.06
C ASP A 149 18.01 -1.86 -8.47
N ILE A 150 17.12 -0.90 -8.16
CA ILE A 150 17.33 0.53 -8.43
C ILE A 150 18.54 1.07 -7.65
N VAL A 151 18.64 0.77 -6.35
CA VAL A 151 19.77 1.21 -5.51
C VAL A 151 21.09 0.62 -6.00
N LYS A 152 21.08 -0.64 -6.43
CA LYS A 152 22.28 -1.30 -6.97
C LYS A 152 22.80 -0.63 -8.24
N ILE A 153 21.91 -0.13 -9.09
CA ILE A 153 22.29 0.63 -10.28
C ILE A 153 22.86 2.00 -9.90
N GLU A 154 22.29 2.65 -8.89
CA GLU A 154 22.77 3.97 -8.42
C GLU A 154 24.18 3.88 -7.85
N VAL A 155 24.48 2.90 -6.99
CA VAL A 155 25.83 2.72 -6.42
C VAL A 155 26.87 2.43 -7.51
N LYS A 156 26.54 1.61 -8.51
CA LYS A 156 27.46 1.28 -9.61
C LYS A 156 27.68 2.42 -10.60
N ALA A 157 26.79 3.40 -10.66
CA ALA A 157 26.95 4.56 -11.54
C ALA A 157 27.82 5.66 -10.89
N GLU A 158 28.08 5.55 -9.57
CA GLU A 158 28.96 6.44 -8.82
C GLU A 158 30.40 5.88 -8.66
N GLU A 159 30.66 4.65 -9.12
CA GLU A 159 32.01 4.04 -9.29
C GLU A 159 32.59 4.35 -10.68
#